data_AF-A0A7R9WDN3-F1
#
_entry.id   AF-A0A7R9WDN3-F1
#
_cell.length_a   1.000
_cell.length_b   1.000
_cell.length_c   1.000
_cell.angle_alpha   90.00
_cell.angle_beta   90.00
_cell.angle_gamma   90.00
#
_symmetry.space_group_name_H-M   'P 1'
#
loop_
_entity.id
_entity.type
_entity.pdbx_description
1 polymer ?
#
loop_
_entity_poly.entity_id
_entity_poly.type
_entity_poly.pdbx_seq_one_letter_code
_entity_poly.pdbx_strand_id
1 'polypeptide(L)'
;DEIPALNAALEEAEDALREGERPGDDDDDDGAGAALRALDSSLVRNAPTQVLINDGLLLFSRQRHSEALDRFLEAIDAQREEDERRRSLLPPSDSSDGRSGDSSFPTPSPDDAFAESVGLESDPSLLAPALNNGALCALYTCRMRDAVSMMESLVREDPTKYLTERLAFNLCTLYELGSDGATSERRKRVLQAVAKRFFLHDVGSECFRIN
;
A
#
# COMPACT_ATOMS: atom_id res chain seq x y z
N ASP A 1 28.31 -11.76 -25.72
CA ASP A 1 27.33 -12.30 -26.68
C ASP A 1 25.87 -12.14 -26.24
N GLU A 2 25.46 -10.96 -25.72
CA GLU A 2 24.08 -10.73 -25.22
C GLU A 2 23.34 -9.59 -25.93
N ILE A 3 24.01 -8.84 -26.80
CA ILE A 3 23.44 -7.71 -27.55
C ILE A 3 22.39 -8.14 -28.61
N PRO A 4 22.52 -9.29 -29.31
CA PRO A 4 21.54 -9.66 -30.34
C PRO A 4 20.15 -10.00 -29.78
N ALA A 5 20.08 -10.58 -28.58
CA ALA A 5 18.83 -10.98 -27.96
C ALA A 5 17.99 -9.78 -27.49
N LEU A 6 18.66 -8.73 -27.02
CA LEU A 6 17.99 -7.50 -26.59
C LEU A 6 17.41 -6.71 -27.77
N ASN A 7 18.10 -6.70 -28.92
CA ASN A 7 17.61 -6.05 -30.13
C ASN A 7 16.42 -6.81 -30.75
N ALA A 8 16.43 -8.14 -30.71
CA ALA A 8 15.30 -8.95 -31.17
C ALA A 8 14.05 -8.74 -30.31
N ALA A 9 14.22 -8.64 -28.98
CA ALA A 9 13.13 -8.34 -28.07
C ALA A 9 12.58 -6.91 -28.23
N LEU A 10 13.42 -5.96 -28.65
CA LEU A 10 12.98 -4.60 -28.97
C LEU A 10 12.19 -4.54 -30.29
N GLU A 11 12.64 -5.25 -31.33
CA GLU A 11 11.89 -5.33 -32.61
C GLU A 11 10.53 -6.02 -32.42
N GLU A 12 10.47 -7.10 -31.62
CA GLU A 12 9.22 -7.80 -31.32
C GLU A 12 8.24 -6.91 -30.52
N ALA A 13 8.76 -6.05 -29.64
CA ALA A 13 7.95 -5.06 -28.92
C ALA A 13 7.49 -3.90 -29.82
N GLU A 14 8.30 -3.47 -30.79
CA GLU A 14 7.93 -2.42 -31.76
C GLU A 14 6.92 -2.92 -32.80
N ASP A 15 7.00 -4.18 -33.22
CA ASP A 15 6.01 -4.79 -34.12
C ASP A 15 4.67 -5.04 -33.41
N ALA A 16 4.70 -5.43 -32.12
CA ALA A 16 3.48 -5.52 -31.30
C ALA A 16 2.78 -4.17 -31.11
N LEU A 17 3.54 -3.06 -31.10
CA LEU A 17 2.98 -1.70 -31.08
C LEU A 17 2.42 -1.26 -32.43
N ARG A 18 2.98 -1.74 -33.56
CA ARG A 18 2.47 -1.43 -34.91
C ARG A 18 1.22 -2.22 -35.28
N GLU A 19 1.04 -3.44 -34.76
CA GLU A 19 -0.15 -4.26 -35.05
C GLU A 19 -1.40 -3.83 -34.28
N GLY A 20 -1.27 -2.97 -33.25
CA GLY A 20 -2.38 -2.36 -32.52
C GLY A 20 -3.10 -1.22 -33.24
N GLU A 21 -2.57 -0.71 -34.35
CA GLU A 21 -3.15 0.42 -35.10
C GLU A 21 -3.91 -0.01 -36.37
N ARG A 22 -4.83 -0.97 -36.27
CA ARG A 22 -5.87 -1.15 -37.29
C ARG A 22 -7.18 -0.55 -36.78
N PRO A 23 -7.74 0.48 -37.44
CA PRO A 23 -9.05 0.99 -37.10
C PRO A 23 -10.10 0.01 -37.62
N GLY A 24 -10.47 -0.95 -36.77
CA GLY A 24 -11.75 -1.62 -36.85
C GLY A 24 -12.74 -0.81 -36.03
N ASP A 25 -13.68 -0.16 -36.71
CA ASP A 25 -14.90 0.35 -36.10
C ASP A 25 -15.60 -0.82 -35.38
N ASP A 26 -15.80 -0.71 -34.06
CA ASP A 26 -16.91 -1.27 -33.26
C ASP A 26 -16.56 -1.15 -31.73
N ASP A 27 -17.05 -0.07 -31.10
CA ASP A 27 -17.58 0.09 -29.72
C ASP A 27 -16.97 -0.60 -28.47
N ASP A 28 -15.70 -1.02 -28.41
CA ASP A 28 -15.10 -1.65 -27.20
C ASP A 28 -13.89 -0.91 -26.54
N ASP A 29 -13.56 0.34 -26.93
CA ASP A 29 -12.37 1.08 -26.46
C ASP A 29 -12.53 1.86 -25.12
N ASP A 30 -13.74 1.91 -24.56
CA ASP A 30 -14.00 2.72 -23.34
C ASP A 30 -13.26 2.20 -22.09
N GLY A 31 -12.88 0.92 -22.06
CA GLY A 31 -12.19 0.30 -20.92
C GLY A 31 -10.74 0.78 -20.73
N ALA A 32 -9.98 0.93 -21.81
CA ALA A 32 -8.58 1.36 -21.75
C ALA A 32 -8.46 2.85 -21.38
N GLY A 33 -9.34 3.68 -21.95
CA GLY A 33 -9.45 5.10 -21.59
C GLY A 33 -9.87 5.33 -20.15
N ALA A 34 -10.81 4.52 -19.63
CA ALA A 34 -11.22 4.57 -18.23
C ALA A 34 -10.10 4.17 -17.26
N ALA A 35 -9.35 3.10 -17.56
CA ALA A 35 -8.23 2.65 -16.74
C ALA A 35 -7.10 3.70 -16.66
N LEU A 36 -6.79 4.37 -17.78
CA LEU A 36 -5.77 5.41 -17.80
C LEU A 36 -6.18 6.65 -16.99
N ARG A 37 -7.47 7.04 -17.04
CA ARG A 37 -8.01 8.15 -16.23
C ARG A 37 -8.05 7.80 -14.74
N ALA A 38 -8.37 6.56 -14.39
CA ALA A 38 -8.34 6.09 -13.01
C ALA A 38 -6.91 6.09 -12.45
N LEU A 39 -5.92 5.65 -13.24
CA LEU A 39 -4.52 5.69 -12.87
C LEU A 39 -4.00 7.13 -12.69
N ASP A 40 -4.36 8.03 -13.60
CA ASP A 40 -3.97 9.45 -13.51
C ASP A 40 -4.58 10.11 -12.26
N SER A 41 -5.86 9.82 -11.98
CA SER A 41 -6.54 10.27 -10.75
C SER A 41 -5.85 9.75 -9.47
N SER A 42 -5.48 8.47 -9.45
CA SER A 42 -4.71 7.85 -8.36
C SER A 42 -3.35 8.50 -8.15
N LEU A 43 -2.64 8.78 -9.25
CA LEU A 43 -1.32 9.40 -9.22
C LEU A 43 -1.40 10.83 -8.67
N VAL A 44 -2.36 11.62 -9.17
CA VAL A 44 -2.59 12.99 -8.72
C VAL A 44 -2.97 13.02 -7.23
N ARG A 45 -3.80 12.08 -6.78
CA ARG A 45 -4.22 11.95 -5.38
C ARG A 45 -3.06 11.57 -4.46
N ASN A 46 -2.22 10.63 -4.86
CA ASN A 46 -1.07 10.18 -4.05
C ASN A 46 0.16 11.11 -4.16
N ALA A 47 0.17 12.06 -5.10
CA ALA A 47 1.31 12.94 -5.35
C ALA A 47 1.83 13.68 -4.09
N PRO A 48 0.98 14.27 -3.21
CA PRO A 48 1.47 14.95 -2.01
C PRO A 48 2.22 14.02 -1.06
N THR A 49 1.64 12.84 -0.77
CA THR A 49 2.27 11.83 0.08
C THR A 49 3.56 11.29 -0.54
N GLN A 50 3.55 11.05 -1.86
CA GLN A 50 4.73 10.57 -2.58
C GLN A 50 5.88 11.59 -2.53
N VAL A 51 5.59 12.88 -2.65
CA VAL A 51 6.59 13.95 -2.53
C VAL A 51 7.22 13.94 -1.13
N LEU A 52 6.41 13.81 -0.07
CA LEU A 52 6.90 13.75 1.31
C LEU A 52 7.78 12.52 1.55
N ILE A 53 7.39 11.35 1.05
CA ILE A 53 8.20 10.12 1.14
C ILE A 53 9.53 10.28 0.41
N ASN A 54 9.50 10.80 -0.81
CA ASN A 54 10.71 11.01 -1.61
C ASN A 54 11.67 12.00 -0.93
N ASP A 55 11.14 13.07 -0.34
CA ASP A 55 11.93 14.04 0.41
C ASP A 55 12.51 13.43 1.71
N GLY A 56 11.72 12.63 2.42
CA GLY A 56 12.21 11.82 3.55
C GLY A 56 13.35 10.89 3.15
N LEU A 57 13.27 10.22 2.00
CA LEU A 57 14.35 9.38 1.46
C LEU A 57 15.60 10.18 1.07
N LEU A 58 15.42 11.38 0.51
CA LEU A 58 16.54 12.29 0.22
C LEU A 58 17.24 12.74 1.51
N LEU A 59 16.49 13.10 2.56
CA LEU A 59 17.05 13.43 3.87
C LEU A 59 17.75 12.24 4.51
N PHE A 60 17.16 11.04 4.38
CA PHE A 60 17.73 9.80 4.88
C PHE A 60 19.12 9.52 4.26
N SER A 61 19.24 9.67 2.93
CA SER A 61 20.51 9.50 2.22
C SER A 61 21.62 10.47 2.68
N ARG A 62 21.23 11.62 3.26
CA ARG A 62 22.12 12.64 3.83
C ARG A 62 22.39 12.43 5.33
N GLN A 63 21.99 11.30 5.90
CA GLN A 63 22.06 10.96 7.33
C GLN A 63 21.31 11.94 8.26
N ARG A 64 20.36 12.71 7.72
CA ARG A 64 19.51 13.62 8.50
C ARG A 64 18.29 12.85 9.02
N HIS A 65 18.53 11.85 9.86
CA HIS A 65 17.50 10.89 10.27
C HIS A 65 16.34 11.50 11.07
N SER A 66 16.59 12.54 11.86
CA SER A 66 15.51 13.22 12.60
C SER A 66 14.55 13.94 11.64
N GLU A 67 15.09 14.67 10.67
CA GLU A 67 14.27 15.42 9.71
C GLU A 67 13.61 14.50 8.70
N ALA A 68 14.29 13.41 8.32
CA ALA A 68 13.69 12.35 7.51
C ALA A 68 12.48 11.72 8.23
N LEU A 69 12.61 11.45 9.54
CA LEU A 69 11.51 10.96 10.36
C LEU A 69 10.32 11.91 10.33
N ASP A 70 10.55 13.21 10.50
CA ASP A 70 9.47 14.21 10.47
C ASP A 70 8.73 14.19 9.13
N ARG A 71 9.45 14.10 7.99
CA ARG A 71 8.82 13.98 6.66
C ARG A 71 8.03 12.69 6.47
N PHE A 72 8.50 11.57 7.02
CA PHE A 72 7.74 10.32 6.98
C PHE A 72 6.48 10.37 7.85
N LEU A 73 6.54 11.04 9.01
CA LEU A 73 5.36 11.26 9.86
C LEU A 73 4.33 12.15 9.17
N GLU A 74 4.76 13.25 8.54
CA GLU A 74 3.90 14.11 7.72
C GLU A 74 3.23 13.30 6.59
N ALA A 75 3.97 12.41 5.92
CA ALA A 75 3.42 11.54 4.88
C ALA A 75 2.36 10.56 5.42
N ILE A 76 2.58 10.03 6.62
CA ILE A 76 1.64 9.11 7.29
C ILE A 76 0.32 9.82 7.60
N ASP A 77 0.41 11.02 8.17
CA ASP A 77 -0.76 11.80 8.54
C ASP A 77 -1.54 12.23 7.29
N ALA A 78 -0.85 12.67 6.24
CA ALA A 78 -1.47 13.01 4.95
C ALA A 78 -2.20 11.81 4.32
N GLN A 79 -1.60 10.63 4.36
CA GLN A 79 -2.23 9.41 3.82
C GLN A 79 -3.48 9.02 4.61
N ARG A 80 -3.44 9.16 5.95
CA ARG A 80 -4.59 8.85 6.81
C ARG A 80 -5.73 9.82 6.61
N GLU A 81 -5.44 11.12 6.50
CA GLU A 81 -6.44 12.14 6.19
C GLU A 81 -7.12 11.86 4.85
N GLU A 82 -6.36 11.46 3.82
CA GLU A 82 -6.91 11.11 2.52
C GLU A 82 -7.76 9.83 2.58
N ASP A 83 -7.33 8.81 3.32
CA ASP A 83 -8.12 7.59 3.53
C ASP A 83 -9.42 7.87 4.29
N GLU A 84 -9.40 8.78 5.27
CA GLU A 84 -10.60 9.24 5.98
C GLU A 84 -11.52 10.05 5.07
N ARG A 85 -10.95 10.96 4.26
CA ARG A 85 -11.69 11.75 3.27
C ARG A 85 -12.42 10.82 2.31
N ARG A 86 -11.72 9.83 1.76
CA ARG A 86 -12.27 8.80 0.88
C ARG A 86 -13.36 7.98 1.57
N ARG A 87 -13.15 7.57 2.81
CA ARG A 87 -14.16 6.86 3.60
C ARG A 87 -15.41 7.72 3.84
N SER A 88 -15.28 9.03 3.97
CA SER A 88 -16.42 9.94 4.17
C SER A 88 -17.22 10.23 2.90
N LEU A 89 -16.59 10.09 1.73
CA LEU A 89 -17.23 10.30 0.42
C LEU A 89 -18.05 9.08 -0.04
N LEU A 90 -17.79 7.90 0.54
CA LEU A 90 -18.59 6.71 0.30
C LEU A 90 -19.97 6.87 0.97
N PRO A 91 -21.08 6.58 0.27
CA PRO A 91 -22.41 6.61 0.89
C PRO A 91 -22.47 5.60 2.04
N PRO A 92 -23.20 5.89 3.13
CA PRO A 92 -23.41 4.90 4.18
C PRO A 92 -24.01 3.65 3.56
N SER A 93 -23.37 2.50 3.79
CA SER A 93 -23.89 1.21 3.40
C SER A 93 -25.11 0.89 4.27
N ASP A 94 -26.26 1.43 3.89
CA ASP A 94 -27.52 1.18 4.57
C ASP A 94 -27.82 -0.32 4.47
N SER A 95 -27.69 -0.96 5.63
CA SER A 95 -28.14 -2.31 5.89
C SER A 95 -29.66 -2.29 5.82
N SER A 96 -30.18 -2.81 4.70
CA SER A 96 -31.56 -3.22 4.45
C SER A 96 -32.59 -2.94 5.56
N ASP A 97 -33.51 -2.01 5.32
CA ASP A 97 -34.87 -2.16 5.85
C ASP A 97 -35.91 -1.46 4.96
N GLY A 98 -36.92 -2.22 4.56
CA GLY A 98 -38.24 -1.68 4.21
C GLY A 98 -38.46 -1.21 2.78
N ARG A 99 -39.13 -2.06 1.99
CA ARG A 99 -40.04 -1.64 0.92
C ARG A 99 -40.79 -0.34 1.27
N SER A 100 -40.77 0.65 0.38
CA SER A 100 -41.95 1.27 -0.27
C SER A 100 -41.49 2.43 -1.15
N GLY A 101 -41.97 2.45 -2.39
CA GLY A 101 -41.45 3.31 -3.44
C GLY A 101 -41.74 4.80 -3.26
N ASP A 102 -40.80 5.61 -3.71
CA ASP A 102 -41.07 6.81 -4.49
C ASP A 102 -39.86 7.06 -5.40
N SER A 103 -40.10 7.06 -6.71
CA SER A 103 -39.08 7.18 -7.75
C SER A 103 -38.82 8.66 -8.05
N SER A 104 -37.83 9.25 -7.39
CA SER A 104 -37.31 10.57 -7.76
C SER A 104 -35.85 10.80 -7.31
N PHE A 105 -35.02 9.75 -7.38
CA PHE A 105 -33.56 9.90 -7.34
C PHE A 105 -32.96 9.55 -8.71
N PRO A 106 -31.98 10.32 -9.22
CA PRO A 106 -31.27 9.93 -10.43
C PRO A 106 -30.55 8.62 -10.15
N THR A 107 -30.93 7.57 -10.87
CA THR A 107 -30.18 6.31 -10.88
C THR A 107 -28.78 6.62 -11.42
N PRO A 108 -27.69 6.26 -10.72
CA PRO A 108 -26.37 6.36 -11.29
C PRO A 108 -26.31 5.52 -12.58
N SER A 109 -25.58 6.04 -13.57
CA SER A 109 -25.34 5.38 -14.85
C SER A 109 -24.81 3.96 -14.61
N PRO A 110 -25.10 2.98 -15.48
CA PRO A 110 -24.51 1.64 -15.39
C PRO A 110 -22.98 1.69 -15.31
N ASP A 111 -22.35 2.70 -15.92
CA ASP A 111 -20.91 2.93 -15.94
C ASP A 111 -20.33 3.32 -14.57
N ASP A 112 -21.09 4.08 -13.76
CA ASP A 112 -20.67 4.46 -12.39
C ASP A 112 -20.83 3.28 -11.41
N ALA A 113 -21.88 2.47 -11.60
CA ALA A 113 -22.12 1.27 -10.79
C ALA A 113 -21.17 0.12 -11.13
N PHE A 114 -20.68 0.03 -12.37
CA PHE A 114 -19.69 -0.96 -12.78
C PHE A 114 -18.29 -0.66 -12.25
N ALA A 115 -17.91 0.63 -12.15
CA ALA A 115 -16.67 1.06 -11.52
C ALA A 115 -16.61 0.68 -10.03
N GLU A 116 -17.75 0.65 -9.34
CA GLU A 116 -17.85 0.28 -7.93
C GLU A 116 -17.84 -1.24 -7.68
N SER A 117 -18.16 -2.07 -8.70
CA SER A 117 -18.24 -3.54 -8.56
C SER A 117 -16.98 -4.31 -8.97
N VAL A 118 -16.09 -3.71 -9.76
CA VAL A 118 -14.83 -4.34 -10.17
C VAL A 118 -13.72 -3.70 -9.35
N GLY A 119 -13.18 -4.41 -8.37
CA GLY A 119 -12.19 -3.94 -7.38
C GLY A 119 -10.85 -3.48 -7.93
N LEU A 120 -10.85 -2.44 -8.77
CA LEU A 120 -9.68 -1.85 -9.42
C LEU A 120 -9.20 -0.54 -8.76
N GLU A 121 -9.91 0.01 -7.78
CA GLU A 121 -9.43 1.19 -7.04
C GLU A 121 -8.69 0.82 -5.73
N SER A 122 -7.80 -0.16 -5.79
CA SER A 122 -6.77 -0.30 -4.75
C SER A 122 -5.62 0.64 -5.08
N ASP A 123 -5.81 1.93 -4.82
CA ASP A 123 -4.68 2.87 -4.81
C ASP A 123 -3.57 2.27 -3.92
N PRO A 124 -2.34 2.11 -4.43
CA PRO A 124 -1.27 1.49 -3.66
C PRO A 124 -0.95 2.38 -2.45
N SER A 125 -1.45 1.99 -1.28
CA SER A 125 -1.30 2.75 -0.05
C SER A 125 0.17 2.99 0.27
N LEU A 126 0.57 4.26 0.29
CA LEU A 126 1.92 4.69 0.60
C LEU A 126 2.23 4.64 2.12
N LEU A 127 1.25 4.23 2.93
CA LEU A 127 1.34 4.13 4.38
C LEU A 127 2.42 3.13 4.83
N ALA A 128 2.46 1.94 4.21
CA ALA A 128 3.41 0.90 4.61
C ALA A 128 4.87 1.30 4.34
N PRO A 129 5.23 1.82 3.13
CA PRO A 129 6.55 2.37 2.87
C PRO A 129 6.93 3.51 3.82
N ALA A 130 6.02 4.46 4.08
CA ALA A 130 6.27 5.60 4.96
C ALA A 130 6.58 5.16 6.40
N LEU A 131 5.78 4.25 6.96
CA LEU A 131 5.98 3.74 8.33
C LEU A 131 7.24 2.88 8.47
N ASN A 132 7.56 2.06 7.47
CA ASN A 132 8.80 1.27 7.49
C ASN A 132 10.03 2.20 7.50
N ASN A 133 10.06 3.18 6.59
CA ASN A 133 11.16 4.14 6.50
C ASN A 133 11.23 5.05 7.74
N GLY A 134 10.08 5.50 8.25
CA GLY A 134 9.99 6.25 9.50
C GLY A 134 10.49 5.44 10.68
N ALA A 135 10.15 4.16 10.79
CA ALA A 135 10.62 3.31 11.88
C ALA A 135 12.13 3.04 11.81
N LEU A 136 12.73 2.93 10.62
CA LEU A 136 14.18 2.92 10.46
C LEU A 136 14.82 4.24 10.93
N CYS A 137 14.24 5.39 10.57
CA CYS A 137 14.71 6.69 11.06
C CYS A 137 14.60 6.83 12.58
N ALA A 138 13.51 6.35 13.17
CA ALA A 138 13.32 6.29 14.62
C ALA A 138 14.39 5.39 15.28
N LEU A 139 14.77 4.28 14.64
CA LEU A 139 15.87 3.43 15.12
C LEU A 139 17.21 4.19 15.08
N TYR A 140 17.56 4.85 13.97
CA TYR A 140 18.80 5.62 13.84
C TYR A 140 18.89 6.84 14.77
N THR A 141 17.74 7.34 15.25
CA THR A 141 17.66 8.43 16.25
C THR A 141 17.54 7.90 17.69
N CYS A 142 17.81 6.61 17.92
CA CYS A 142 17.74 5.96 19.23
C CYS A 142 16.34 5.92 19.86
N ARG A 143 15.28 6.10 19.07
CA ARG A 143 13.87 6.04 19.47
C ARG A 143 13.25 4.67 19.19
N MET A 144 13.90 3.61 19.68
CA MET A 144 13.52 2.22 19.40
C MET A 144 12.09 1.88 19.82
N ARG A 145 11.62 2.43 20.96
CA ARG A 145 10.26 2.19 21.45
C ARG A 145 9.19 2.74 20.51
N ASP A 146 9.48 3.87 19.88
CA ASP A 146 8.60 4.51 18.91
C ASP A 146 8.61 3.73 17.59
N ALA A 147 9.78 3.27 17.14
CA ALA A 147 9.92 2.39 15.98
C ALA A 147 9.05 1.12 16.10
N VAL A 148 9.11 0.44 17.25
CA VAL A 148 8.27 -0.73 17.55
C VAL A 148 6.79 -0.36 17.54
N SER A 149 6.41 0.72 18.23
CA SER A 149 5.01 1.15 18.31
C SER A 149 4.41 1.48 16.94
N MET A 150 5.19 2.12 16.07
CA MET A 150 4.79 2.44 14.70
C MET A 150 4.57 1.18 13.86
N MET A 151 5.52 0.24 13.86
CA MET A 151 5.38 -1.02 13.11
C MET A 151 4.26 -1.91 13.67
N GLU A 152 4.08 -1.98 14.99
CA GLU A 152 2.94 -2.71 15.61
C GLU A 152 1.60 -2.07 15.25
N SER A 153 1.54 -0.74 15.08
CA SER A 153 0.29 -0.05 14.72
C SER A 153 -0.24 -0.51 13.36
N LEU A 154 0.65 -0.76 12.38
CA LEU A 154 0.28 -1.33 11.09
C LEU A 154 -0.33 -2.72 11.21
N VAL A 155 0.32 -3.58 12.01
CA VAL A 155 -0.19 -4.94 12.24
C VAL A 155 -1.52 -4.91 12.99
N ARG A 156 -1.74 -3.94 13.88
CA ARG A 156 -3.04 -3.76 14.55
C ARG A 156 -4.12 -3.23 13.62
N GLU A 157 -3.75 -2.40 12.64
CA GLU A 157 -4.67 -1.81 11.66
C GLU A 157 -5.19 -2.86 10.69
N ASP A 158 -4.29 -3.54 9.99
CA ASP A 158 -4.64 -4.67 9.12
C ASP A 158 -3.45 -5.63 8.95
N PRO A 159 -3.46 -6.78 9.65
CA PRO A 159 -2.44 -7.80 9.48
C PRO A 159 -2.33 -8.33 8.06
N THR A 160 -3.44 -8.44 7.31
CA THR A 160 -3.43 -9.04 5.97
C THR A 160 -2.75 -8.15 4.94
N LYS A 161 -2.85 -6.84 5.13
CA LYS A 161 -2.26 -5.84 4.25
C LYS A 161 -0.81 -5.50 4.61
N TYR A 162 -0.52 -5.38 5.91
CA TYR A 162 0.73 -4.77 6.36
C TYR A 162 1.76 -5.75 6.92
N LEU A 163 1.35 -6.93 7.42
CA LEU A 163 2.29 -7.92 7.95
C LEU A 163 2.99 -8.66 6.79
N THR A 164 3.98 -8.01 6.20
CA THR A 164 4.88 -8.60 5.20
C THR A 164 6.06 -9.30 5.85
N GLU A 165 6.75 -10.18 5.13
CA GLU A 165 8.02 -10.79 5.57
C GLU A 165 9.02 -9.73 6.07
N ARG A 166 9.18 -8.63 5.33
CA ARG A 166 10.09 -7.53 5.69
C ARG A 166 9.68 -6.87 7.01
N LEU A 167 8.39 -6.59 7.20
CA LEU A 167 7.91 -5.98 8.44
C LEU A 167 8.07 -6.94 9.63
N ALA A 168 7.76 -8.23 9.44
CA ALA A 168 7.94 -9.25 10.47
C ALA A 168 9.41 -9.39 10.89
N PHE A 169 10.33 -9.43 9.93
CA PHE A 169 11.77 -9.48 10.18
C PHE A 169 12.26 -8.25 10.96
N ASN A 170 11.81 -7.06 10.56
CA ASN A 170 12.17 -5.80 11.22
C ASN A 170 11.66 -5.78 12.68
N LEU A 171 10.40 -6.16 12.92
CA LEU A 171 9.84 -6.26 14.27
C LEU A 171 10.59 -7.27 15.14
N CYS A 172 10.92 -8.44 14.60
CA CYS A 172 11.68 -9.45 15.34
C CYS A 172 13.07 -8.94 15.72
N THR A 173 13.73 -8.21 14.82
CA THR A 173 15.02 -7.56 15.09
C THR A 173 14.89 -6.51 16.19
N LEU A 174 13.86 -5.66 16.13
CA LEU A 174 13.61 -4.64 17.17
C LEU A 174 13.29 -5.26 18.54
N TYR A 175 12.56 -6.38 18.58
CA TYR A 175 12.31 -7.10 19.84
C TYR A 175 13.57 -7.72 20.44
N GLU A 176 14.48 -8.25 19.62
CA GLU A 176 15.79 -8.73 20.08
C GLU A 176 16.66 -7.60 20.64
N LEU A 177 16.62 -6.42 20.02
CA LEU A 177 17.43 -5.27 20.44
C LEU A 177 16.88 -4.58 21.70
N GLY A 178 15.56 -4.53 21.87
CA GLY A 178 14.90 -3.68 22.86
C GLY A 178 14.25 -4.38 24.04
N SER A 179 14.30 -5.71 24.12
CA SER A 179 13.67 -6.48 25.18
C SER A 179 14.59 -7.58 25.71
N ASP A 180 14.33 -8.05 26.93
CA ASP A 180 14.94 -9.29 27.40
C ASP A 180 14.50 -10.49 26.54
N GLY A 181 15.26 -11.59 26.61
CA GLY A 181 15.04 -12.76 25.76
C GLY A 181 13.62 -13.35 25.89
N ALA A 182 13.10 -13.43 27.12
CA ALA A 182 11.77 -13.99 27.37
C ALA A 182 10.65 -13.13 26.78
N THR A 183 10.74 -11.81 26.93
CA THR A 183 9.78 -10.85 26.37
C THR A 183 9.85 -10.82 24.85
N SER A 184 11.07 -10.82 24.29
CA SER A 184 11.30 -10.87 22.85
C SER A 184 10.67 -12.11 22.23
N GLU A 185 10.96 -13.29 22.76
CA GLU A 185 10.35 -14.53 22.28
C GLU A 185 8.83 -14.53 22.39
N ARG A 186 8.27 -14.01 23.49
CA ARG A 186 6.82 -13.92 23.66
C ARG A 186 6.19 -13.07 22.57
N ARG A 187 6.77 -11.90 22.27
CA ARG A 187 6.27 -10.99 21.22
C ARG A 187 6.40 -11.60 19.84
N LYS A 188 7.51 -12.28 19.53
CA LYS A 188 7.68 -13.02 18.27
C LYS A 188 6.63 -14.14 18.11
N ARG A 189 6.36 -14.91 19.16
CA ARG A 189 5.31 -15.96 19.15
C ARG A 189 3.92 -15.37 18.92
N VAL A 190 3.62 -14.23 19.52
CA VAL A 190 2.36 -13.51 19.27
C VAL A 190 2.27 -13.08 17.81
N LEU A 191 3.33 -12.50 17.26
CA LEU A 191 3.37 -12.08 15.85
C LEU A 191 3.19 -13.26 14.89
N GLN A 192 3.83 -14.41 15.18
CA GLN A 192 3.64 -15.65 14.43
C GLN A 192 2.20 -16.18 14.52
N ALA A 193 1.59 -16.09 15.70
CA ALA A 193 0.19 -16.51 15.90
C ALA A 193 -0.77 -15.61 15.11
N VAL A 194 -0.49 -14.31 14.99
CA VAL A 194 -1.24 -13.39 14.13
C VAL A 194 -1.12 -13.84 12.67
N ALA A 195 0.09 -14.05 12.14
CA ALA A 195 0.28 -14.50 10.76
C ALA A 195 -0.48 -15.81 10.45
N LYS A 196 -0.45 -16.78 11.37
CA LYS A 196 -1.21 -18.03 11.24
C LYS A 196 -2.72 -17.81 11.28
N ARG A 197 -3.22 -16.94 12.15
CA ARG A 197 -4.64 -16.62 12.30
C ARG A 197 -5.22 -15.98 11.04
N PHE A 198 -4.44 -15.14 10.37
CA PHE A 198 -4.83 -14.46 9.14
C PHE A 198 -4.43 -15.21 7.86
N PHE A 199 -3.98 -16.47 7.98
CA PHE A 199 -3.59 -17.33 6.86
C PHE A 199 -2.55 -16.68 5.92
N LEU A 200 -1.58 -15.96 6.49
CA LEU A 200 -0.51 -15.31 5.71
C LEU A 200 0.55 -16.34 5.31
N HIS A 201 0.27 -17.07 4.24
CA HIS A 201 1.12 -18.15 3.75
C HIS A 201 2.50 -17.67 3.28
N ASP A 202 2.58 -16.42 2.82
CA ASP A 202 3.83 -15.79 2.35
C ASP A 202 4.75 -15.35 3.50
N VAL A 203 4.27 -15.35 4.76
CA VAL A 203 5.06 -15.03 5.95
C VAL A 203 5.37 -16.32 6.69
N GLY A 204 6.44 -16.99 6.28
CA GLY A 204 6.85 -18.26 6.85
C GLY A 204 7.42 -18.14 8.26
N SER A 205 7.64 -19.29 8.90
CA SER A 205 8.12 -19.37 10.29
C SER A 205 9.52 -18.79 10.50
N GLU A 206 10.35 -18.82 9.47
CA GLU A 206 11.71 -18.26 9.41
C GLU A 206 11.74 -16.75 9.62
N CYS A 207 10.68 -16.04 9.21
CA CYS A 207 10.52 -14.60 9.42
C CYS A 207 10.54 -14.22 10.91
N PHE A 208 10.12 -15.14 11.79
CA PHE A 208 9.95 -14.86 13.22
C PHE A 208 11.17 -15.18 14.07
N ARG A 209 12.17 -15.90 13.51
CA ARG A 209 13.43 -16.26 14.20
C ARG A 209 13.18 -16.82 15.62
N ILE A 210 12.21 -17.74 15.70
CA ILE A 210 11.88 -18.50 16.91
C ILE A 210 12.61 -19.83 16.76
N ASN A 211 13.67 -20.02 17.56
CA ASN A 211 14.37 -21.30 17.67
C ASN A 211 13.61 -22.28 18.56
#